data_AF-A0A4D4J9G4-F1
#
_entry.id   AF-A0A4D4J9G4-F1
#
_cell.length_a   1.000
_cell.length_b   1.000
_cell.length_c   1.000
_cell.angle_alpha   90.00
_cell.angle_beta   90.00
_cell.angle_gamma   90.00
#
_symmetry.space_group_name_H-M   'P 1'
#
loop_
_entity.id
_entity.type
_entity.pdbx_description
1 polymer ?
#
loop_
_entity_poly.entity_id
_entity_poly.type
_entity_poly.pdbx_seq_one_letter_code
_entity_poly.pdbx_strand_id
1 'polypeptide(L)'
;MLTVVPDSASGDEGRPAAGESSLIDQIVREGARRMLAEALRAEVDAYLAAFADERDEHGHRLVVRNGYHQPREVLTSAGAVE
;
A
#
# COMPACT_ATOMS: atom_id res chain seq x y z
N MET A 1 32.51 9.57 28.17
CA MET A 1 31.32 9.89 28.98
C MET A 1 30.13 9.92 28.02
N LEU A 2 29.30 8.87 28.02
CA LEU A 2 28.07 8.86 27.21
C LEU A 2 27.01 9.68 27.95
N THR A 3 26.51 10.75 27.34
CA THR A 3 25.40 11.52 27.88
C THR A 3 24.10 10.83 27.49
N VAL A 4 23.43 10.21 28.46
CA VAL A 4 22.07 9.70 28.30
C VAL A 4 21.12 10.89 28.32
N VAL A 5 20.42 11.12 27.20
CA VAL A 5 19.26 12.01 27.17
C VAL A 5 18.13 11.29 27.90
N PRO A 6 17.53 11.90 28.95
CA PRO A 6 16.43 11.25 29.66
C PRO A 6 15.25 11.05 28.70
N ASP A 7 14.77 9.82 28.67
CA ASP A 7 13.50 9.42 28.05
C ASP A 7 12.38 10.12 28.83
N SER A 8 11.68 11.05 28.19
CA SER A 8 10.50 11.70 28.75
C SER A 8 9.34 10.71 28.70
N ALA A 9 9.40 9.69 29.54
CA ALA A 9 8.31 8.76 29.79
C ALA A 9 7.77 9.02 31.19
N SER A 10 6.69 9.81 31.30
CA SER A 10 5.54 9.51 32.17
C SER A 10 4.51 10.65 32.19
N GLY A 11 3.44 10.44 31.44
CA GLY A 11 2.19 11.19 31.54
C GLY A 11 1.19 10.58 30.57
N ASP A 12 0.11 10.01 31.09
CA ASP A 12 -1.12 9.65 30.37
C ASP A 12 -1.84 10.92 29.84
N GLU A 13 -1.08 11.87 29.30
CA GLU A 13 -1.55 13.20 28.93
C GLU A 13 -1.38 13.37 27.43
N GLY A 14 -2.49 13.11 26.73
CA GLY A 14 -2.60 13.32 25.29
C GLY A 14 -2.51 12.02 24.51
N ARG A 15 -3.55 11.18 24.61
CA ARG A 15 -4.02 10.51 23.39
C ARG A 15 -4.07 11.61 22.34
N PRO A 16 -3.26 11.57 21.26
CA PRO A 16 -3.37 12.61 20.25
C PRO A 16 -4.85 12.69 19.92
N ALA A 17 -5.41 13.90 19.94
CA ALA A 17 -6.73 14.11 19.38
C ALA A 17 -6.76 13.31 18.08
N ALA A 18 -7.85 12.59 17.82
CA ALA A 18 -7.96 11.56 16.79
C ALA A 18 -7.73 12.05 15.32
N GLY A 19 -7.02 13.16 15.12
CA GLY A 19 -6.63 13.77 13.86
C GLY A 19 -5.14 14.13 13.67
N GLU A 20 -4.21 13.93 14.62
CA GLU A 20 -2.77 14.18 14.37
C GLU A 20 -1.95 12.89 14.40
N SER A 21 -1.85 12.24 13.23
CA SER A 21 -0.95 11.09 13.03
C SER A 21 0.50 11.54 13.11
N SER A 22 1.32 10.81 13.86
CA SER A 22 2.77 11.05 13.92
C SER A 22 3.38 11.06 12.52
N LEU A 23 4.51 11.77 12.33
CA LEU A 23 5.27 11.74 11.08
C LEU A 23 5.60 10.30 10.64
N ILE A 24 5.88 9.41 11.59
CA ILE A 24 6.16 8.01 11.30
C ILE A 24 4.91 7.30 10.76
N ASP A 25 3.73 7.55 11.33
CA ASP A 25 2.47 6.95 10.87
C ASP A 25 2.15 7.39 9.44
N GLN A 26 2.44 8.65 9.09
CA GLN A 26 2.26 9.16 7.73
C GLN A 26 3.20 8.46 6.73
N ILE A 27 4.47 8.27 7.10
CA ILE A 27 5.44 7.55 6.28
C ILE A 27 5.01 6.09 6.09
N VAL A 28 4.55 5.43 7.15
CA VAL A 28 4.10 4.04 7.10
C VAL A 28 2.86 3.91 6.21
N ARG A 29 1.88 4.82 6.33
CA ARG A 29 0.67 4.82 5.51
C ARG A 29 0.98 5.03 4.03
N GLU A 30 1.83 6.01 3.72
CA GLU A 30 2.23 6.29 2.34
C GLU A 30 3.06 5.13 1.75
N GLY A 31 3.94 4.53 2.56
CA GLY A 31 4.69 3.34 2.19
C GLY A 31 3.78 2.16 1.88
N ALA A 32 2.77 1.89 2.73
CA ALA A 32 1.79 0.83 2.52
C ALA A 32 0.99 1.04 1.23
N ARG A 33 0.52 2.27 0.98
CA ARG A 33 -0.20 2.62 -0.26
C ARG A 33 0.62 2.35 -1.50
N ARG A 34 1.88 2.80 -1.53
CA ARG A 34 2.80 2.56 -2.66
C ARG A 34 3.10 1.07 -2.84
N MET A 35 3.40 0.37 -1.76
CA MET A 35 3.72 -1.05 -1.79
C MET A 35 2.55 -1.87 -2.36
N LEU A 36 1.32 -1.61 -1.92
CA LEU A 36 0.13 -2.27 -2.45
C LEU A 36 -0.08 -1.96 -3.94
N ALA A 37 0.09 -0.71 -4.35
CA ALA A 37 -0.05 -0.32 -5.75
C ALA A 37 0.96 -1.03 -6.65
N GLU A 38 2.24 -1.11 -6.24
CA GLU A 38 3.27 -1.81 -7.00
C GLU A 38 3.07 -3.33 -6.99
N ALA A 39 2.71 -3.92 -5.85
CA ALA A 39 2.42 -5.35 -5.75
C ALA A 39 1.27 -5.77 -6.69
N LEU A 40 0.17 -5.01 -6.69
CA LEU A 40 -0.96 -5.28 -7.58
C LEU A 40 -0.59 -5.15 -9.06
N ARG A 41 0.23 -4.16 -9.43
CA ARG A 41 0.72 -4.02 -10.81
C ARG A 41 1.58 -5.24 -11.20
N ALA A 42 2.51 -5.62 -10.35
CA ALA A 42 3.37 -6.78 -10.58
C ALA A 42 2.58 -8.08 -10.71
N GLU A 43 1.54 -8.27 -9.88
CA GLU A 43 0.66 -9.44 -9.96
C GLU A 43 -0.14 -9.48 -11.27
N VAL A 44 -0.71 -8.34 -11.69
CA VAL A 44 -1.40 -8.23 -12.98
C VAL A 44 -0.45 -8.52 -14.14
N ASP A 45 0.76 -7.95 -14.13
CA ASP A 45 1.74 -8.14 -15.19
C ASP A 45 2.20 -9.60 -15.26
N ALA A 46 2.43 -10.26 -14.11
CA ALA A 46 2.77 -11.67 -14.03
C ALA A 46 1.64 -12.56 -14.57
N TYR A 47 0.39 -12.26 -14.21
CA TYR A 47 -0.78 -12.99 -14.71
C TYR A 47 -0.90 -12.84 -16.23
N LEU A 48 -0.77 -11.62 -16.76
CA LEU A 48 -0.79 -11.39 -18.19
C LEU A 48 0.36 -12.12 -18.90
N ALA A 49 1.56 -12.12 -18.35
CA ALA A 49 2.69 -12.83 -18.94
C ALA A 49 2.44 -14.35 -19.01
N ALA A 50 1.86 -14.94 -17.95
CA ALA A 50 1.56 -16.36 -17.89
C ALA A 50 0.59 -16.84 -18.98
N PHE A 51 -0.31 -15.97 -19.45
CA PHE A 51 -1.29 -16.25 -20.50
C PHE A 51 -0.99 -15.50 -21.80
N ALA A 52 0.29 -15.23 -22.10
CA ALA A 52 0.70 -14.51 -23.32
C ALA A 52 0.38 -15.28 -24.61
N ASP A 53 0.51 -16.61 -24.55
CA ASP A 53 0.39 -17.51 -25.69
C ASP A 53 -1.02 -18.07 -25.88
N GLU A 54 -1.91 -17.88 -24.90
CA GLU A 54 -3.33 -18.22 -25.02
C GLU A 54 -4.01 -17.23 -25.98
N ARG A 55 -4.27 -17.70 -27.20
CA ARG A 55 -4.83 -16.89 -28.29
C ARG A 55 -6.01 -17.58 -28.96
N ASP A 56 -6.93 -16.77 -29.48
CA ASP A 56 -8.02 -17.26 -30.32
C ASP A 56 -7.54 -17.58 -31.75
N GLU A 57 -8.46 -18.06 -32.59
CA GLU A 57 -8.22 -18.40 -34.00
C GLU A 57 -7.75 -17.21 -34.86
N HIS A 58 -8.02 -15.98 -34.41
CA HIS A 58 -7.64 -14.74 -35.08
C HIS A 58 -6.31 -14.17 -34.54
N GLY A 59 -5.69 -14.84 -33.57
CA GLY A 59 -4.42 -14.46 -32.95
C GLY A 59 -4.54 -13.41 -31.85
N HIS A 60 -5.75 -13.10 -31.37
CA HIS A 60 -5.97 -12.20 -30.23
C HIS A 60 -5.71 -12.91 -28.92
N ARG A 61 -5.09 -12.22 -27.96
CA ARG A 61 -4.88 -12.76 -26.61
C ARG A 61 -6.22 -12.96 -25.91
N LEU A 62 -6.42 -14.13 -25.31
CA LEU A 62 -7.62 -14.45 -24.55
C LEU A 62 -7.68 -13.71 -23.20
N VAL A 63 -6.52 -13.35 -22.66
CA VAL A 63 -6.39 -12.63 -21.38
C VAL A 63 -5.74 -11.27 -21.62
N VAL A 64 -6.45 -10.21 -21.26
CA VAL A 64 -6.00 -8.82 -21.38
C VAL A 64 -6.33 -8.03 -20.11
N ARG A 65 -5.63 -6.92 -19.90
CA ARG A 65 -5.92 -6.01 -18.79
C ARG A 65 -7.19 -5.21 -19.05
N ASN A 66 -8.14 -5.26 -18.13
CA ASN A 66 -9.36 -4.44 -18.17
C ASN A 66 -9.18 -3.09 -17.46
N GLY A 67 -8.23 -2.27 -17.94
CA GLY A 67 -8.00 -0.92 -17.41
C GLY A 67 -7.77 -0.87 -15.89
N TYR A 68 -8.40 0.12 -15.24
CA TYR A 68 -8.41 0.32 -13.79
C TYR A 68 -9.85 0.52 -13.32
N HIS A 69 -10.18 -0.05 -12.16
CA HIS A 69 -11.44 0.24 -11.49
C HIS A 69 -11.36 1.61 -10.77
N GLN A 70 -12.52 2.14 -10.36
CA GLN A 70 -12.59 3.28 -9.45
C GLN A 70 -11.76 3.02 -8.18
N PRO A 71 -11.04 4.03 -7.67
CA PRO A 71 -10.33 3.95 -6.39
C PRO A 71 -11.25 3.48 -5.26
N ARG A 72 -10.67 2.80 -4.27
CA ARG A 72 -11.40 2.32 -3.10
C ARG A 72 -10.50 2.32 -1.89
N GLU A 73 -11.10 2.64 -0.75
CA GLU A 73 -10.40 2.58 0.51
C GLU A 73 -10.26 1.12 1.00
N VAL A 74 -9.05 0.76 1.43
CA VAL A 74 -8.70 -0.54 1.98
C VAL A 74 -8.12 -0.34 3.37
N LEU A 75 -8.67 -1.06 4.35
CA LEU A 75 -8.14 -1.06 5.71
C LEU A 75 -6.89 -1.95 5.81
N THR A 76 -5.78 -1.36 6.20
CA THR A 76 -4.51 -2.06 6.47
C THR A 76 -4.10 -1.87 7.93
N SER A 77 -3.02 -2.54 8.35
CA SER A 77 -2.39 -2.28 9.65
C SER A 77 -1.81 -0.86 9.76
N ALA A 78 -1.51 -0.20 8.64
CA ALA A 78 -1.12 1.21 8.57
C ALA A 78 -2.32 2.18 8.59
N GLY A 79 -3.53 1.66 8.80
CA GLY A 79 -4.78 2.36 8.67
C GLY A 79 -5.38 2.26 7.26
N ALA A 80 -6.43 3.04 7.03
CA ALA A 80 -7.10 3.10 5.74
C ALA A 80 -6.24 3.78 4.65
N VAL A 81 -6.16 3.18 3.47
CA VAL A 81 -5.44 3.70 2.30
C VAL A 81 -6.30 3.57 1.05
N GLU A 82 -6.18 4.52 0.13
CA GLU A 82 -6.87 4.54 -1.17
C GLU A 82 -5.92 4.15 -2.31
#